data_AF-A0A7C7NJV0-F1
#
_entry.id   AF-A0A7C7NJV0-F1
#
_cell.length_a   1.000
_cell.length_b   1.000
_cell.length_c   1.000
_cell.angle_alpha   90.00
_cell.angle_beta   90.00
_cell.angle_gamma   90.00
#
_symmetry.space_group_name_H-M   'P 1'
#
loop_
_entity.id
_entity.type
_entity.pdbx_description
1 polymer ?
#
loop_
_entity_poly.entity_id
_entity_poly.type
_entity_poly.pdbx_seq_one_letter_code
_entity_poly.pdbx_strand_id
1 'polypeptide(L)'
;MKPVKILTVVLLLVNFAFPATQEKYCSTHYYIVEPIKLMPILLKHYRELNLTPEQKEEIKKLIHTIKTKIIPLDKRINFLTEKVRRDMLTLDNKILVEGEMRVLANLKVERSLYNYICIQTLKRILTKSQFLKLLEIYKNQ
;
A
#
# COMPACT_ATOMS: atom_id res chain seq x y z
N MET A 1 14.88 10.74 60.61
CA MET A 1 15.43 11.45 59.43
C MET A 1 15.08 10.67 58.17
N LYS A 2 14.23 11.24 57.30
CA LYS A 2 14.31 11.07 55.82
C LYS A 2 15.15 12.25 55.28
N PRO A 3 15.61 12.31 54.01
CA PRO A 3 15.52 11.35 52.90
C PRO A 3 16.88 11.10 52.19
N VAL A 4 17.00 10.04 51.39
CA VAL A 4 17.82 10.09 50.16
C VAL A 4 16.99 9.55 49.02
N LYS A 5 16.62 10.47 48.13
CA LYS A 5 16.01 10.22 46.83
C LYS A 5 17.09 9.64 45.92
N ILE A 6 17.14 8.32 45.76
CA ILE A 6 17.75 7.75 44.56
C ILE A 6 16.68 7.80 43.47
N LEU A 7 16.79 8.92 42.77
CA LEU A 7 16.13 9.28 41.54
C LEU A 7 16.55 8.25 40.48
N THR A 8 15.53 7.78 39.76
CA THR A 8 15.55 7.50 38.31
C THR A 8 16.34 6.32 37.76
N VAL A 9 15.66 5.70 36.79
CA VAL A 9 16.13 4.76 35.78
C VAL A 9 16.13 3.31 36.27
N VAL A 10 15.17 2.55 35.76
CA VAL A 10 15.14 1.08 35.53
C VAL A 10 13.73 0.50 35.77
N LEU A 11 12.76 1.27 36.27
CA LEU A 11 11.33 0.86 36.23
C LEU A 11 10.52 1.58 35.13
N LEU A 12 11.16 1.75 33.96
CA LEU A 12 10.50 2.00 32.68
C LEU A 12 10.70 0.77 31.78
N LEU A 13 10.40 -0.42 32.32
CA LEU A 13 10.15 -1.64 31.54
C LEU A 13 8.72 -1.63 30.97
N VAL A 14 8.26 -0.47 30.52
CA VAL A 14 7.05 -0.28 29.74
C VAL A 14 7.53 0.40 28.46
N ASN A 15 7.90 -0.42 27.47
CA ASN A 15 8.34 -0.11 26.10
C ASN A 15 9.42 -1.16 25.78
N PHE A 16 9.20 -2.28 25.12
CA PHE A 16 8.38 -2.51 23.95
C PHE A 16 7.94 -3.98 24.02
N ALA A 17 6.65 -4.23 24.22
CA ALA A 17 6.06 -5.42 23.64
C ALA A 17 6.13 -5.20 22.12
N PHE A 18 7.24 -5.59 21.49
CA PHE A 18 7.28 -5.86 20.06
C PHE A 18 6.16 -6.86 19.81
N PRO A 19 5.10 -6.54 19.05
CA PRO A 19 4.17 -7.58 18.65
C PRO A 19 4.95 -8.48 17.70
N ALA A 20 5.40 -9.63 18.22
CA ALA A 20 6.00 -10.74 17.48
C ALA A 20 4.94 -11.42 16.60
N THR A 21 4.29 -10.66 15.71
CA THR A 21 3.24 -11.15 14.82
C THR A 21 3.45 -10.74 13.35
N GLN A 22 4.61 -10.20 12.98
CA GLN A 22 4.92 -9.91 11.57
C GLN A 22 5.53 -11.07 10.77
N GLU A 23 5.80 -12.23 11.38
CA GLU A 23 6.45 -13.35 10.67
C GLU A 23 5.55 -14.17 9.73
N LYS A 24 4.23 -13.95 9.71
CA LYS A 24 3.32 -14.91 9.05
C LYS A 24 3.05 -14.70 7.55
N TYR A 25 3.75 -13.79 6.87
CA TYR A 25 3.45 -13.46 5.46
C TYR A 25 4.55 -13.78 4.44
N CYS A 26 5.62 -14.52 4.78
CA CYS A 26 6.68 -14.82 3.80
C CYS A 26 6.91 -16.31 3.47
N SER A 27 6.06 -17.24 3.93
CA SER A 27 6.13 -18.65 3.49
C SER A 27 5.39 -18.93 2.18
N THR A 28 4.58 -17.99 1.71
CA THR A 28 3.81 -18.10 0.47
C THR A 28 4.49 -17.29 -0.63
N HIS A 29 4.73 -17.92 -1.79
CA HIS A 29 5.22 -17.24 -2.99
C HIS A 29 4.13 -16.30 -3.51
N TYR A 30 4.16 -15.02 -3.10
CA TYR A 30 3.22 -14.04 -3.64
C TYR A 30 3.68 -13.62 -5.03
N TYR A 31 2.90 -13.99 -6.05
CA TYR A 31 3.03 -13.39 -7.37
C TYR A 31 2.58 -11.93 -7.25
N ILE A 32 3.53 -10.99 -7.29
CA ILE A 32 3.23 -9.57 -7.34
C ILE A 32 2.68 -9.29 -8.74
N VAL A 33 1.36 -9.11 -8.84
CA VAL A 33 0.69 -8.80 -10.10
C VAL A 33 0.88 -7.33 -10.42
N GLU A 34 1.13 -7.01 -11.69
CA GLU A 34 1.18 -5.62 -12.13
C GLU A 34 -0.16 -4.92 -11.84
N PRO A 35 -0.11 -3.67 -11.34
CA PRO A 35 -1.33 -2.97 -10.95
C PRO A 35 -2.17 -2.58 -12.17
N ILE A 36 -3.45 -2.94 -12.15
CA ILE A 36 -4.41 -2.53 -13.18
C ILE A 36 -4.81 -1.08 -12.93
N LYS A 37 -4.52 -0.20 -13.88
CA LYS A 37 -4.66 1.27 -13.74
C LYS A 37 -6.04 1.80 -14.17
N LEU A 38 -7.13 1.26 -13.61
CA LEU A 38 -8.49 1.69 -13.99
C LEU A 38 -8.87 3.09 -13.50
N MET A 39 -8.42 3.50 -12.31
CA MET A 39 -8.80 4.80 -11.74
C MET A 39 -8.31 5.99 -12.57
N PRO A 40 -7.02 6.07 -12.99
CA PRO A 40 -6.57 7.14 -13.88
C PRO A 40 -7.38 7.23 -15.19
N ILE A 41 -7.74 6.08 -15.76
CA ILE A 41 -8.54 6.01 -16.98
C ILE A 41 -9.95 6.53 -16.74
N LEU A 42 -10.59 6.12 -15.64
CA LEU A 42 -11.89 6.64 -15.25
C LEU A 42 -11.87 8.18 -15.14
N LEU A 43 -10.82 8.74 -14.52
CA LEU A 43 -10.71 10.20 -14.36
C LEU A 43 -10.46 10.91 -15.68
N LYS A 44 -9.72 10.30 -16.62
CA LYS A 44 -9.49 10.82 -17.96
C LYS A 44 -10.76 10.80 -18.82
N HIS A 45 -11.56 9.73 -18.72
CA HIS A 45 -12.74 9.49 -19.55
C HIS A 45 -14.07 9.71 -18.81
N TYR A 46 -14.06 10.48 -17.72
CA TYR A 46 -15.23 10.61 -16.83
C TYR A 46 -16.49 11.15 -17.52
N ARG A 47 -16.32 11.98 -18.56
CA ARG A 47 -17.42 12.52 -19.38
C ARG A 47 -18.08 11.44 -20.22
N GLU A 48 -17.29 10.52 -20.78
CA GLU A 48 -17.78 9.44 -21.64
C GLU A 48 -18.52 8.34 -20.86
N LEU A 49 -18.28 8.26 -19.56
CA LEU A 49 -18.90 7.29 -18.65
C LEU A 49 -20.25 7.77 -18.09
N ASN A 50 -20.65 9.03 -18.34
CA ASN A 50 -21.94 9.60 -17.88
C ASN A 50 -22.23 9.32 -16.40
N LEU A 51 -21.24 9.57 -15.53
CA LEU A 51 -21.36 9.28 -14.10
C LEU A 51 -22.43 10.15 -13.42
N THR A 52 -23.29 9.53 -12.61
CA THR A 52 -24.28 10.26 -11.80
C THR A 52 -23.62 11.08 -10.69
N PRO A 53 -24.30 12.07 -10.11
CA PRO A 53 -23.78 12.81 -8.94
C PRO A 53 -23.37 11.88 -7.78
N GLU A 54 -24.15 10.84 -7.50
CA GLU A 54 -23.90 9.88 -6.42
C GLU A 54 -22.65 9.04 -6.70
N GLN A 55 -22.50 8.56 -7.94
CA GLN A 55 -21.30 7.83 -8.37
C GLN A 55 -20.04 8.69 -8.23
N LYS A 56 -20.13 9.97 -8.61
CA LYS A 56 -19.01 10.93 -8.48
C LYS A 56 -18.61 11.10 -7.02
N GLU A 57 -19.56 11.17 -6.10
CA GLU A 57 -19.27 11.32 -4.67
C GLU A 57 -18.57 10.08 -4.09
N GLU A 58 -19.03 8.88 -4.44
CA GLU A 58 -18.36 7.63 -4.06
C GLU A 58 -16.93 7.54 -4.64
N ILE A 59 -16.74 8.00 -5.88
CA ILE A 59 -15.41 8.07 -6.49
C ILE A 59 -14.52 9.07 -5.75
N LYS A 60 -15.04 10.21 -5.27
CA LYS A 60 -14.25 11.14 -4.43
C LYS A 60 -13.76 10.49 -3.15
N LYS A 61 -14.60 9.70 -2.47
CA LYS A 61 -14.19 8.93 -1.28
C LYS A 61 -13.08 7.94 -1.60
N LEU A 62 -13.15 7.28 -2.76
CA LEU A 62 -12.10 6.39 -3.23
C LEU A 62 -10.80 7.16 -3.54
N ILE A 63 -10.88 8.34 -4.17
CA ILE A 63 -9.72 9.23 -4.40
C ILE A 63 -9.08 9.63 -3.07
N HIS A 64 -9.88 9.93 -2.04
CA HIS A 64 -9.35 10.24 -0.72
C HIS A 64 -8.52 9.07 -0.16
N THR A 65 -9.02 7.84 -0.28
CA THR A 65 -8.28 6.62 0.13
C THR A 65 -6.96 6.47 -0.65
N ILE A 66 -6.98 6.74 -1.95
CA ILE A 66 -5.76 6.72 -2.78
C ILE A 66 -4.74 7.73 -2.23
N LYS A 67 -5.19 8.95 -1.93
CA LYS A 67 -4.32 10.02 -1.43
C LYS A 67 -3.73 9.72 -0.06
N THR A 68 -4.53 9.18 0.86
CA THR A 68 -4.12 8.98 2.26
C THR A 68 -3.41 7.67 2.53
N LYS A 69 -3.67 6.62 1.75
CA LYS A 69 -3.07 5.28 1.97
C LYS A 69 -2.12 4.87 0.86
N ILE A 70 -2.54 4.97 -0.39
CA ILE A 70 -1.79 4.41 -1.52
C ILE A 70 -0.58 5.28 -1.88
N ILE A 71 -0.72 6.62 -1.95
CA ILE A 71 0.40 7.50 -2.28
C ILE A 71 1.54 7.39 -1.25
N PRO A 72 1.28 7.43 0.08
CA PRO A 72 2.34 7.21 1.07
C PRO A 72 2.99 5.83 0.97
N LEU A 73 2.20 4.79 0.69
CA LEU A 73 2.71 3.44 0.47
C LEU A 73 3.64 3.38 -0.74
N ASP A 74 3.26 3.98 -1.87
CA ASP A 74 4.09 4.07 -3.09
C ASP A 74 5.41 4.81 -2.82
N LYS A 75 5.37 5.90 -2.05
CA LYS A 75 6.60 6.60 -1.62
C LYS A 75 7.51 5.70 -0.78
N ARG A 76 6.94 4.94 0.16
CA ARG A 76 7.69 4.02 1.02
C ARG A 76 8.31 2.86 0.21
N ILE A 77 7.56 2.31 -0.75
CA ILE A 77 8.05 1.28 -1.68
C ILE A 77 9.21 1.81 -2.50
N ASN A 78 9.09 3.01 -3.08
CA ASN A 78 10.15 3.61 -3.88
C ASN A 78 11.41 3.88 -3.04
N PHE A 79 11.25 4.46 -1.86
CA PHE A 79 12.36 4.71 -0.95
C PHE A 79 13.10 3.41 -0.58
N LEU A 80 12.38 2.37 -0.18
CA LEU A 80 12.99 1.10 0.21
C LEU A 80 13.59 0.37 -1.00
N THR A 81 13.00 0.49 -2.18
CA THR A 81 13.56 -0.07 -3.42
C THR A 81 14.94 0.53 -3.71
N GLU A 82 15.06 1.85 -3.64
CA GLU A 82 16.35 2.53 -3.85
C GLU A 82 17.35 2.21 -2.75
N LYS A 83 16.89 2.08 -1.49
CA LYS A 83 17.75 1.65 -0.38
C LYS A 83 18.30 0.25 -0.59
N VAL A 84 17.44 -0.74 -0.87
CA VAL A 84 17.84 -2.13 -1.13
C VAL A 84 18.81 -2.20 -2.31
N ARG A 85 18.55 -1.46 -3.39
CA ARG A 85 19.47 -1.39 -4.54
C ARG A 85 20.86 -0.89 -4.14
N ARG A 86 20.95 0.17 -3.34
CA ARG A 86 22.24 0.66 -2.84
C ARG A 86 22.91 -0.37 -1.94
N ASP A 87 22.17 -0.93 -0.99
CA ASP A 87 22.71 -1.87 -0.02
C ASP A 87 23.21 -3.17 -0.67
N MET A 88 22.54 -3.64 -1.74
CA MET A 88 23.03 -4.75 -2.57
C MET A 88 24.36 -4.48 -3.26
N LEU A 89 24.67 -3.21 -3.56
CA LEU A 89 25.90 -2.82 -4.26
C LEU A 89 27.04 -2.49 -3.29
N THR A 90 26.74 -2.12 -2.05
CA THR A 90 27.72 -1.56 -1.11
C THR A 90 27.95 -2.40 0.14
N LEU A 91 26.99 -3.22 0.56
CA LEU A 91 27.07 -4.00 1.80
C LEU A 91 27.34 -5.48 1.50
N ASP A 92 28.33 -6.05 2.19
CA ASP A 92 28.51 -7.50 2.29
C ASP A 92 27.75 -8.06 3.50
N ASN A 93 26.44 -7.81 3.54
CA ASN A 93 25.56 -8.28 4.61
C ASN A 93 24.25 -8.83 4.04
N LYS A 94 24.29 -10.11 3.67
CA LYS A 94 23.15 -10.85 3.12
C LYS A 94 21.91 -10.78 4.02
N ILE A 95 22.06 -10.94 5.33
CA ILE A 95 20.93 -11.01 6.27
C ILE A 95 20.15 -9.70 6.28
N LEU A 96 20.87 -8.57 6.30
CA LEU A 96 20.25 -7.24 6.26
C LEU A 96 19.49 -7.03 4.95
N VAL A 97 20.15 -7.26 3.81
CA VAL A 97 19.56 -7.08 2.48
C VAL A 97 18.32 -7.96 2.29
N GLU A 98 18.40 -9.23 2.70
CA GLU A 98 17.28 -10.15 2.63
C GLU A 98 16.10 -9.69 3.49
N GLY A 99 16.35 -9.21 4.71
CA GLY A 99 15.33 -8.64 5.58
C GLY A 99 14.59 -7.48 4.92
N GLU A 100 15.32 -6.58 4.27
CA GLU A 100 14.75 -5.42 3.58
C GLU A 100 13.96 -5.82 2.32
N MET A 101 14.44 -6.82 1.58
CA MET A 101 13.69 -7.39 0.45
C MET A 101 12.36 -7.99 0.90
N ARG A 102 12.32 -8.67 2.06
CA ARG A 102 11.07 -9.21 2.63
C ARG A 102 10.10 -8.09 3.02
N VAL A 103 10.59 -7.03 3.65
CA VAL A 103 9.77 -5.84 3.95
C VAL A 103 9.23 -5.21 2.67
N LEU A 104 10.07 -5.07 1.64
CA LEU A 104 9.65 -4.54 0.34
C LEU A 104 8.58 -5.41 -0.32
N ALA A 105 8.71 -6.74 -0.25
CA ALA A 105 7.72 -7.68 -0.76
C ALA A 105 6.37 -7.49 -0.06
N ASN A 106 6.35 -7.40 1.26
CA ASN A 106 5.13 -7.17 2.04
C ASN A 106 4.43 -5.87 1.65
N LEU A 107 5.19 -4.78 1.46
CA LEU A 107 4.62 -3.50 1.00
C LEU A 107 4.01 -3.62 -0.41
N LYS A 108 4.64 -4.36 -1.32
CA LYS A 108 4.11 -4.60 -2.67
C LYS A 108 2.85 -5.47 -2.67
N VAL A 109 2.75 -6.43 -1.75
CA VAL A 109 1.52 -7.21 -1.52
C VAL A 109 0.40 -6.31 -1.01
N GLU A 110 0.66 -5.48 -0.01
CA GLU A 110 -0.30 -4.50 0.49
C GLU A 110 -0.79 -3.57 -0.64
N ARG A 111 0.13 -3.11 -1.49
CA ARG A 111 -0.18 -2.26 -2.63
C ARG A 111 -1.08 -2.95 -3.66
N SER A 112 -0.87 -4.23 -3.88
CA SER A 112 -1.66 -5.07 -4.79
C SER A 112 -3.07 -5.29 -4.23
N LEU A 113 -3.19 -5.50 -2.92
CA LEU A 113 -4.48 -5.62 -2.24
C LEU A 113 -5.30 -4.33 -2.37
N TYR A 114 -4.69 -3.15 -2.21
CA TYR A 114 -5.39 -1.88 -2.45
C TYR A 114 -5.83 -1.71 -3.91
N ASN A 115 -5.05 -2.21 -4.88
CA ASN A 115 -5.45 -2.19 -6.29
C ASN A 115 -6.69 -3.06 -6.51
N TYR A 116 -6.71 -4.28 -5.95
CA TYR A 116 -7.88 -5.16 -5.97
C TYR A 116 -9.12 -4.48 -5.34
N ILE A 117 -8.98 -3.92 -4.15
CA ILE A 117 -10.07 -3.22 -3.45
C ILE A 117 -10.61 -2.05 -4.29
N CYS A 118 -9.71 -1.28 -4.91
CA CYS A 118 -10.09 -0.19 -5.81
C CYS A 118 -10.94 -0.70 -6.98
N ILE A 119 -10.51 -1.78 -7.64
CA ILE A 119 -11.26 -2.38 -8.77
C ILE A 119 -12.63 -2.89 -8.32
N GLN A 120 -12.71 -3.59 -7.18
CA GLN A 120 -13.99 -4.08 -6.65
C GLN A 120 -14.93 -2.93 -6.29
N THR A 121 -14.38 -1.85 -5.74
CA THR A 121 -15.16 -0.65 -5.41
C THR A 121 -15.69 -0.01 -6.69
N LEU A 122 -14.87 0.09 -7.76
CA LEU A 122 -15.33 0.59 -9.06
C LEU A 122 -16.42 -0.29 -9.68
N LYS A 123 -16.30 -1.62 -9.60
CA LYS A 123 -17.35 -2.56 -10.03
C LYS A 123 -18.68 -2.35 -9.32
N ARG A 124 -18.65 -1.92 -8.06
CA ARG A 124 -19.84 -1.65 -7.24
C ARG A 124 -20.44 -0.27 -7.54
N ILE A 125 -19.61 0.75 -7.74
CA ILE A 125 -20.07 2.13 -7.99
C ILE A 125 -20.66 2.25 -9.40
N LEU A 126 -20.00 1.64 -10.39
CA LEU A 126 -20.38 1.74 -11.78
C LEU A 126 -21.46 0.72 -12.13
N THR A 127 -22.32 1.09 -13.08
CA THR A 127 -23.18 0.09 -13.73
C THR A 127 -22.32 -0.91 -14.53
N LYS A 128 -22.88 -2.09 -14.80
CA LYS A 128 -22.22 -3.11 -15.62
C LYS A 128 -21.75 -2.55 -16.97
N SER A 129 -22.58 -1.75 -17.64
CA SER A 129 -22.25 -1.11 -18.92
C SER A 129 -21.08 -0.12 -18.79
N GLN A 130 -21.11 0.76 -17.79
CA GLN A 130 -20.02 1.71 -17.53
C GLN A 130 -18.70 1.00 -17.21
N PHE A 131 -18.74 -0.07 -16.42
CA PHE A 131 -17.54 -0.83 -16.08
C PHE A 131 -16.97 -1.58 -17.29
N LEU A 132 -17.82 -2.17 -18.13
CA LEU A 132 -17.39 -2.80 -19.38
C LEU A 132 -16.74 -1.79 -20.33
N LYS A 133 -17.34 -0.60 -20.49
CA LYS A 133 -16.76 0.48 -21.29
C LYS A 133 -15.40 0.92 -20.74
N LEU A 134 -15.28 1.05 -19.41
CA LEU A 134 -13.99 1.37 -18.78
C LEU A 134 -12.92 0.30 -19.04
N LEU A 135 -13.30 -0.99 -19.01
CA LEU A 135 -12.38 -2.09 -19.33
C LEU A 135 -11.97 -2.11 -20.80
N GLU A 136 -12.89 -1.79 -21.72
CA GLU A 136 -12.59 -1.68 -23.14
C GLU A 136 -11.56 -0.57 -23.40
N ILE A 137 -11.74 0.60 -22.79
CA ILE A 137 -10.77 1.70 -22.86
C ILE A 137 -9.41 1.27 -22.30
N TYR A 138 -9.38 0.51 -21.19
CA TYR A 138 -8.13 0.00 -20.60
C TYR A 138 -7.38 -0.95 -21.52
N LYS A 139 -8.08 -1.81 -22.27
CA LYS A 139 -7.47 -2.81 -23.17
C LYS A 139 -6.92 -2.21 -24.47
N ASN A 140 -7.41 -1.04 -24.86
CA ASN A 140 -7.08 -0.38 -26.13
C ASN A 140 -6.02 0.74 -25.96
N GLN A 141 -5.30 0.76 -24.83
CA GLN A 141 -4.15 1.64 -24.57
C GLN A 141 -2.85 0.89 -24.76
#